data_AF-A0A957CT82-F1
#
_entry.id   AF-A0A957CT82-F1
#
_cell.length_a   1.000
_cell.length_b   1.000
_cell.length_c   1.000
_cell.angle_alpha   90.00
_cell.angle_beta   90.00
_cell.angle_gamma   90.00
#
_symmetry.space_group_name_H-M   'P 1'
#
loop_
_entity.id
_entity.type
_entity.pdbx_description
1 polymer ?
#
loop_
_entity_poly.entity_id
_entity_poly.type
_entity_poly.pdbx_seq_one_letter_code
_entity_poly.pdbx_strand_id
1 'polypeptide(L)'
;RVAFINKGEIVALDTPHALKQQYGKRAIKAEVMGDNGRLHTREIVLDQDETITAVQELFANEKVVTIHSEEATLEDIFIDITGRGLTG
;
A
#
# COMPACT_ATOMS: atom_id res chain seq x y z
N ARG A 1 -5.56 15.16 -13.70
CA ARG A 1 -6.26 13.88 -13.96
C ARG A 1 -5.33 13.03 -14.83
N VAL A 2 -5.32 11.72 -14.65
CA VAL A 2 -4.49 10.73 -15.35
C VAL A 2 -5.43 9.76 -16.04
N ALA A 3 -5.13 9.41 -17.28
CA ALA A 3 -5.85 8.41 -18.06
C ALA A 3 -4.96 7.16 -18.21
N PHE A 4 -5.49 5.99 -17.90
CA PHE A 4 -4.87 4.72 -18.29
C PHE A 4 -5.48 4.26 -19.60
N ILE A 5 -4.62 4.00 -20.58
CA ILE A 5 -5.02 3.53 -21.91
C ILE A 5 -4.48 2.11 -22.09
N ASN A 6 -5.36 1.17 -22.40
CA ASN A 6 -4.99 -0.20 -22.75
C ASN A 6 -5.67 -0.60 -24.05
N LYS A 7 -4.89 -1.08 -25.02
CA LYS A 7 -5.38 -1.50 -26.36
C LYS A 7 -6.24 -0.45 -27.09
N GLY A 8 -5.94 0.83 -26.90
CA GLY A 8 -6.64 1.93 -27.56
C GLY A 8 -7.89 2.42 -26.82
N GLU A 9 -8.22 1.85 -25.66
CA GLU A 9 -9.37 2.23 -24.85
C GLU A 9 -8.92 2.86 -23.51
N ILE A 10 -9.68 3.85 -23.03
CA ILE A 10 -9.46 4.43 -21.69
C ILE A 10 -10.08 3.49 -20.67
N VAL A 11 -9.25 2.85 -19.85
CA VAL A 11 -9.68 1.91 -18.82
C VAL A 11 -9.83 2.56 -17.44
N ALA A 12 -9.21 3.73 -17.21
CA ALA A 12 -9.43 4.54 -16.02
C ALA A 12 -9.15 6.03 -16.30
N LEU A 13 -9.90 6.94 -15.68
CA LEU A 13 -9.70 8.39 -15.78
C LEU A 13 -10.09 9.12 -14.49
N ASP A 14 -9.10 9.40 -13.63
CA ASP A 14 -9.33 10.18 -12.41
C ASP A 14 -8.08 10.96 -11.97
N THR A 15 -8.09 11.57 -10.80
CA THR A 15 -6.89 12.11 -10.17
C THR A 15 -5.97 10.99 -9.68
N PRO A 16 -4.63 11.18 -9.66
CA PRO A 16 -3.72 10.19 -9.09
C PRO A 16 -4.13 9.77 -7.68
N HIS A 17 -4.53 10.74 -6.85
CA HIS A 17 -4.97 10.49 -5.48
C HIS A 17 -6.20 9.56 -5.43
N ALA A 18 -7.23 9.82 -6.24
CA ALA A 18 -8.43 8.98 -6.27
C ALA A 18 -8.12 7.55 -6.74
N LEU A 19 -7.29 7.39 -7.78
CA LEU A 19 -6.86 6.07 -8.25
C LEU A 19 -6.09 5.32 -7.15
N LYS A 20 -5.12 5.97 -6.51
CA LYS A 20 -4.37 5.38 -5.39
C LYS A 20 -5.26 4.97 -4.22
N GLN A 21 -6.30 5.75 -3.93
CA GLN A 21 -7.23 5.42 -2.86
C GLN A 21 -8.15 4.25 -3.22
N GLN A 22 -8.55 4.13 -4.49
CA GLN A 22 -9.43 3.07 -4.97
C GLN A 22 -8.73 1.71 -5.07
N TYR A 23 -7.45 1.71 -5.45
CA TYR A 23 -6.69 0.49 -5.76
C TYR A 23 -5.51 0.25 -4.79
N GLY A 24 -5.28 1.17 -3.86
CA GLY A 24 -4.30 1.01 -2.78
C GLY A 24 -4.71 -0.09 -1.81
N LYS A 25 -3.72 -0.81 -1.29
CA LYS A 25 -3.95 -1.68 -0.15
C LYS A 25 -4.28 -0.81 1.06
N ARG A 26 -5.41 -1.06 1.69
CA ARG A 26 -5.78 -0.40 2.95
C ARG A 26 -5.02 -1.07 4.10
N ALA A 27 -3.71 -0.86 4.15
CA ALA A 27 -2.83 -1.42 5.18
C ALA A 27 -1.71 -0.45 5.54
N ILE A 28 -1.17 -0.62 6.74
CA ILE A 28 0.05 0.02 7.21
C ILE A 28 1.17 -1.02 7.20
N LYS A 29 2.32 -0.63 6.68
CA LYS A 29 3.56 -1.41 6.74
C LYS A 29 4.54 -0.74 7.69
N ALA A 30 5.02 -1.51 8.66
CA ALA A 30 6.00 -1.06 9.63
C ALA A 30 7.26 -1.94 9.58
N GLU A 31 8.43 -1.32 9.65
CA GLU A 31 9.69 -2.01 9.86
C GLU A 31 10.05 -1.93 11.34
N VAL A 32 10.28 -3.08 11.97
CA VAL A 32 10.65 -3.21 13.38
C VAL A 32 12.03 -3.82 13.51
N MET A 33 12.81 -3.34 14.47
CA MET A 33 14.13 -3.88 14.78
C MET A 33 13.98 -5.10 15.71
N GLY A 34 14.37 -6.27 15.24
CA GLY A 34 14.45 -7.48 16.06
C GLY A 34 15.70 -7.51 16.96
N ASP A 35 15.69 -8.38 17.96
CA ASP A 35 16.80 -8.54 18.91
C ASP A 35 18.12 -8.99 18.25
N ASN A 36 18.02 -9.62 17.08
CA ASN A 36 19.15 -10.00 16.24
C ASN A 36 19.74 -8.83 15.42
N GLY A 37 19.22 -7.60 15.60
CA GLY A 37 19.62 -6.41 14.84
C GLY A 37 19.12 -6.38 13.39
N ARG A 38 18.20 -7.27 13.00
CA ARG A 38 17.60 -7.30 11.66
C ARG A 38 16.25 -6.60 11.66
N LEU A 39 15.92 -5.99 10.53
CA LEU A 39 14.60 -5.43 10.32
C LEU A 39 13.61 -6.54 9.97
N HIS A 40 12.41 -6.42 10.50
CA HIS A 40 11.27 -7.25 10.18
C HIS A 40 10.10 -6.38 9.77
N THR A 41 9.38 -6.83 8.74
CA THR A 41 8.16 -6.16 8.29
C THR A 41 6.95 -6.66 9.11
N ARG A 42 6.07 -5.73 9.46
CA ARG A 42 4.71 -5.97 9.97
C ARG A 42 3.72 -5.29 9.02
N GLU A 43 2.63 -5.97 8.70
CA GLU A 43 1.52 -5.43 7.91
C GLU A 43 0.27 -5.44 8.78
N ILE A 44 -0.38 -4.29 8.92
CA ILE A 44 -1.62 -4.13 9.69
C ILE A 44 -2.68 -3.58 8.75
N VAL A 45 -3.75 -4.34 8.54
CA VAL A 45 -4.88 -3.90 7.71
C VAL A 45 -5.62 -2.75 8.41
N LEU A 46 -5.99 -1.74 7.64
CA LEU A 46 -6.76 -0.57 8.08
C LEU A 46 -8.26 -0.89 8.13
N ASP A 47 -8.98 -0.11 8.93
CA ASP A 47 -10.45 -0.14 9.04
C ASP A 47 -11.04 -1.51 9.47
N GLN A 48 -10.26 -2.29 10.23
CA GLN A 48 -10.76 -3.45 10.96
C GLN A 48 -10.96 -3.07 12.43
N ASP A 49 -11.85 -3.78 13.11
CA ASP A 49 -12.11 -3.56 14.54
C ASP A 49 -10.82 -3.77 15.37
N GLU A 50 -9.94 -4.68 14.94
CA GLU A 50 -8.67 -4.98 15.60
C GLU A 50 -7.52 -4.04 15.24
N THR A 51 -7.69 -3.16 14.23
CA THR A 51 -6.59 -2.30 13.72
C THR A 51 -5.97 -1.46 14.84
N ILE A 52 -6.79 -0.86 15.70
CA ILE A 52 -6.31 0.00 16.79
C ILE A 52 -5.46 -0.82 17.78
N THR A 53 -5.94 -1.99 18.18
CA THR A 53 -5.23 -2.88 19.10
C THR A 53 -3.91 -3.35 18.50
N ALA A 54 -3.89 -3.78 17.24
CA ALA A 54 -2.67 -4.21 16.56
C ALA A 54 -1.62 -3.09 16.47
N VAL A 55 -2.03 -1.85 16.19
CA VAL A 55 -1.13 -0.69 16.17
C VAL A 55 -0.59 -0.40 17.57
N GLN A 56 -1.44 -0.44 18.60
CA GLN A 56 -1.01 -0.23 19.98
C GLN A 56 0.02 -1.29 20.41
N GLU A 57 -0.24 -2.56 20.12
CA GLU A 57 0.67 -3.66 20.44
C GLU A 57 2.00 -3.55 19.71
N LEU A 58 1.99 -3.16 18.43
CA LEU A 58 3.19 -2.93 17.63
C LEU A 58 4.11 -1.88 18.30
N PHE A 59 3.56 -0.73 18.69
CA PHE A 59 4.34 0.35 19.31
C PHE A 59 4.70 0.07 20.77
N ALA A 60 3.92 -0.73 21.48
CA ALA A 60 4.20 -1.08 22.88
C ALA A 60 5.30 -2.15 23.01
N ASN A 61 5.32 -3.13 22.09
CA ASN A 61 6.13 -4.34 22.23
C ASN A 61 7.32 -4.38 21.28
N GLU A 62 7.31 -3.64 20.18
CA GLU A 62 8.36 -3.71 19.16
C GLU A 62 9.05 -2.36 18.97
N LYS A 63 10.33 -2.42 18.58
CA LYS A 63 11.10 -1.22 18.25
C LYS A 63 10.82 -0.80 16.81
N VAL A 64 9.76 -0.03 16.60
CA VAL A 64 9.39 0.52 15.29
C VAL A 64 10.47 1.48 14.80
N VAL A 65 10.95 1.25 13.58
CA VAL A 65 11.97 2.08 12.91
C VAL A 65 11.31 2.99 11.88
N THR A 66 10.41 2.45 11.06
CA THR A 66 9.63 3.21 10.07
C THR A 66 8.21 2.66 9.98
N ILE A 67 7.28 3.53 9.59
CA ILE A 67 5.88 3.17 9.36
C ILE A 67 5.34 4.00 8.19
N HIS A 68 4.61 3.37 7.27
CA HIS A 68 3.98 4.02 6.12
C HIS A 68 2.71 3.27 5.70
N SER A 69 1.78 3.97 5.06
CA SER A 69 0.63 3.35 4.38
C SER A 69 1.11 2.57 3.15
N GLU A 70 0.51 1.42 2.88
CA GLU A 70 0.68 0.69 1.61
C GLU A 70 -0.20 1.31 0.51
N GLU A 71 0.07 2.57 0.18
CA GLU A 71 -0.56 3.20 -0.99
C GLU A 71 -0.07 2.53 -2.27
N ALA A 72 -1.00 2.16 -3.17
CA ALA A 72 -0.61 1.68 -4.49
C ALA A 72 0.11 2.78 -5.27
N THR A 73 1.13 2.41 -6.03
CA THR A 73 1.71 3.29 -7.04
C THR A 73 0.84 3.30 -8.29
N LEU A 74 0.96 4.31 -9.16
CA LEU A 74 0.19 4.31 -10.42
C LEU A 74 0.53 3.10 -11.31
N GLU A 75 1.74 2.56 -11.18
CA GLU A 75 2.15 1.35 -11.90
C GLU A 75 1.44 0.11 -11.37
N ASP A 76 1.36 -0.07 -10.06
CA ASP A 76 0.63 -1.20 -9.45
C ASP A 76 -0.84 -1.20 -9.90
N ILE A 77 -1.46 -0.02 -9.93
CA ILE A 77 -2.85 0.16 -10.37
C ILE A 77 -3.00 -0.18 -11.86
N PHE A 78 -2.04 0.25 -12.69
CA PHE A 78 -2.07 -0.09 -14.11
C PHE A 78 -1.92 -1.59 -14.33
N ILE A 79 -1.06 -2.27 -13.58
CA ILE A 79 -0.90 -3.72 -13.62
C ILE A 79 -2.18 -4.42 -13.20
N ASP A 80 -2.80 -3.99 -12.10
CA ASP A 80 -4.05 -4.55 -11.58
C ASP A 80 -5.18 -4.45 -12.62
N ILE A 81 -5.31 -3.29 -13.28
CA ILE A 81 -6.36 -3.05 -14.29
C ILE A 81 -6.08 -3.77 -15.61
N THR A 82 -4.81 -3.86 -16.04
CA THR A 82 -4.47 -4.31 -17.41
C THR A 82 -3.89 -5.72 -17.48
N GLY A 83 -3.53 -6.32 -16.35
CA GLY A 83 -2.87 -7.62 -16.24
C GLY A 83 -1.43 -7.64 -16.78
N ARG A 84 -0.82 -6.48 -17.03
CA ARG A 84 0.56 -6.35 -17.54
C ARG A 84 1.23 -5.05 -17.07
N GLY A 85 2.56 -5.07 -16.98
CA GLY A 85 3.37 -3.90 -16.62
C GLY A 85 3.29 -2.75 -17.61
N LEU A 86 3.67 -1.56 -17.14
CA LEU A 86 3.98 -0.42 -18.01
C LEU A 86 5.30 -0.74 -18.74
N THR A 87 5.21 -1.39 -19.90
CA THR A 87 6.37 -1.45 -20.81
C THR A 87 6.45 -0.12 -21.56
N GLY A 88 7.38 0.74 -21.11
CA GLY A 88 7.76 1.95 -21.83
C GLY A 88 8.46 1.66 -23.15
#